data_AF-A0A8T4K8Q2-F1
#
_entry.id   AF-A0A8T4K8Q2-F1
#
_cell.length_a   1.000
_cell.length_b   1.000
_cell.length_c   1.000
_cell.angle_alpha   90.00
_cell.angle_beta   90.00
_cell.angle_gamma   90.00
#
_symmetry.space_group_name_H-M   'P 1'
#
loop_
_entity.id
_entity.type
_entity.pdbx_description
1 polymer ?
#
loop_
_entity_poly.entity_id
_entity_poly.type
_entity_poly.pdbx_seq_one_letter_code
_entity_poly.pdbx_strand_id
1 'polypeptide(L)'
;CDIIVGNDREFMLLFDCDERQYIRSATECCRYAAITKGGRGSVVASGNEVHEVPAYMPHDVQVTGVLGDGDAYAGGFLAGITGGCGLRDSGFMGAYSAFEKIKSSSGL
;
A
#
# COMPACT_ATOMS: atom_id res chain seq x y z
N CYS A 1 -9.40 5.61 -13.89
CA CYS A 1 -8.12 5.43 -13.17
C CYS A 1 -7.59 4.06 -13.54
N ASP A 2 -6.32 3.92 -13.87
CA ASP A 2 -5.71 2.59 -14.01
C ASP A 2 -5.26 2.04 -12.65
N ILE A 3 -4.88 2.92 -11.73
CA ILE A 3 -4.34 2.59 -10.42
C ILE A 3 -5.04 3.45 -9.36
N ILE A 4 -5.42 2.83 -8.24
CA ILE A 4 -5.88 3.52 -7.02
C ILE A 4 -5.02 3.09 -5.84
N VAL A 5 -4.54 4.07 -5.07
CA VAL A 5 -3.79 3.85 -3.83
C VAL A 5 -4.42 4.70 -2.74
N GLY A 6 -4.56 4.14 -1.55
CA GLY A 6 -5.11 4.84 -0.39
C GLY A 6 -5.10 3.95 0.84
N ASN A 7 -5.49 4.50 1.98
CA ASN A 7 -5.61 3.71 3.21
C ASN A 7 -6.99 3.07 3.36
N ASP A 8 -7.10 2.08 4.26
CA ASP A 8 -8.34 1.35 4.51
C ASP A 8 -9.53 2.24 4.91
N ARG A 9 -9.30 3.33 5.64
CA ARG A 9 -10.36 4.29 5.99
C ARG A 9 -10.85 5.07 4.79
N GLU A 10 -9.96 5.52 3.90
CA GLU A 10 -10.32 6.20 2.66
C GLU A 10 -11.16 5.30 1.76
N PHE A 11 -10.79 4.01 1.64
CA PHE A 11 -11.57 3.06 0.86
C PHE A 11 -12.94 2.77 1.49
N MET A 12 -13.00 2.62 2.81
CA MET A 12 -14.26 2.44 3.53
C MET A 12 -15.20 3.64 3.34
N LEU A 13 -14.67 4.87 3.37
CA LEU A 13 -15.44 6.09 3.12
C LEU A 13 -15.85 6.24 1.64
N LEU A 14 -14.98 5.85 0.72
CA LEU A 14 -15.21 5.97 -0.72
C LEU A 14 -16.30 5.01 -1.22
N PHE A 15 -16.28 3.77 -0.74
CA PHE A 15 -17.16 2.70 -1.21
C PHE A 15 -18.32 2.39 -0.25
N ASP A 16 -18.33 2.97 0.95
CA ASP A 16 -19.38 2.80 1.98
C ASP A 16 -19.71 1.32 2.27
N CYS A 17 -18.66 0.50 2.40
CA CYS A 17 -18.79 -0.94 2.55
C CYS A 17 -17.61 -1.56 3.33
N ASP A 18 -17.70 -2.86 3.63
CA ASP A 18 -16.67 -3.56 4.39
C ASP A 18 -15.40 -3.83 3.56
N GLU A 19 -14.37 -4.36 4.22
CA GLU A 19 -13.07 -4.62 3.58
C GLU A 19 -13.14 -5.52 2.34
N ARG A 20 -13.90 -6.62 2.42
CA ARG A 20 -14.00 -7.54 1.29
C ARG A 20 -14.71 -6.87 0.12
N GLN A 21 -15.72 -6.07 0.43
CA GLN A 21 -16.51 -5.34 -0.55
C GLN A 21 -15.69 -4.24 -1.21
N TYR A 22 -15.00 -3.38 -0.46
CA TYR A 22 -14.25 -2.29 -1.06
C TYR A 22 -13.05 -2.79 -1.88
N ILE A 23 -12.41 -3.91 -1.51
CA ILE A 23 -11.30 -4.48 -2.31
C ILE A 23 -11.84 -4.87 -3.69
N ARG A 24 -12.99 -5.56 -3.70
CA ARG A 24 -13.67 -5.95 -4.93
C ARG A 24 -14.09 -4.73 -5.75
N SER A 25 -14.78 -3.78 -5.14
CA SER A 25 -15.23 -2.55 -5.82
C SER A 25 -14.05 -1.77 -6.41
N ALA A 26 -12.93 -1.70 -5.71
CA ALA A 26 -11.73 -1.05 -6.23
C ALA A 26 -11.17 -1.73 -7.49
N THR A 27 -11.15 -3.07 -7.52
CA THR A 27 -10.72 -3.83 -8.71
C THR A 27 -11.71 -3.79 -9.87
N GLU A 28 -12.99 -3.47 -9.61
CA GLU A 28 -13.99 -3.23 -10.65
C GLU A 28 -13.85 -1.81 -11.25
N CYS A 29 -13.31 -0.85 -10.50
CA CYS A 29 -13.15 0.54 -10.93
C CYS A 29 -11.78 0.87 -11.54
N CYS A 30 -10.70 0.26 -11.04
CA CYS A 30 -9.34 0.46 -11.54
C CYS A 30 -8.63 -0.89 -11.72
N ARG A 31 -7.66 -0.98 -12.63
CA ARG A 31 -6.92 -2.21 -12.92
C ARG A 31 -6.10 -2.69 -11.71
N TYR A 32 -5.49 -1.76 -10.98
CA TYR A 32 -4.70 -2.06 -9.79
C TYR A 32 -5.21 -1.25 -8.60
N ALA A 33 -5.32 -1.90 -7.44
CA ALA A 33 -5.61 -1.27 -6.17
C ALA A 33 -4.52 -1.61 -5.15
N ALA A 34 -4.07 -0.61 -4.38
CA ALA A 34 -3.20 -0.82 -3.24
C ALA A 34 -3.77 -0.11 -2.01
N ILE A 35 -4.17 -0.91 -1.01
CA ILE A 35 -4.82 -0.45 0.21
C ILE A 35 -3.86 -0.58 1.38
N THR A 36 -3.37 0.53 1.93
CA THR A 36 -2.49 0.53 3.10
C THR A 36 -3.27 0.43 4.41
N LYS A 37 -2.68 -0.23 5.41
CA LYS A 37 -3.27 -0.48 6.73
C LYS A 37 -2.32 -0.11 7.88
N GLY A 38 -1.39 0.82 7.61
CA GLY A 38 -0.33 1.21 8.53
C GLY A 38 0.53 0.02 8.95
N GLY A 39 0.78 -0.15 10.25
CA GLY A 39 1.58 -1.25 10.80
C GLY A 39 1.03 -2.66 10.54
N ARG A 40 -0.22 -2.79 10.04
CA ARG A 40 -0.77 -4.09 9.58
C ARG A 40 -0.36 -4.46 8.15
N GLY A 41 0.38 -3.59 7.46
CA GLY A 41 0.80 -3.80 6.08
C GLY A 41 -0.18 -3.23 5.07
N SER A 42 -0.42 -3.95 3.98
CA SER A 42 -1.30 -3.53 2.90
C SER A 42 -1.96 -4.73 2.20
N VAL A 43 -2.95 -4.44 1.38
CA VAL A 43 -3.54 -5.36 0.40
C VAL A 43 -3.31 -4.79 -0.99
N VAL A 44 -2.81 -5.59 -1.93
CA VAL A 44 -2.71 -5.22 -3.34
C VAL A 44 -3.59 -6.15 -4.17
N ALA A 45 -4.35 -5.60 -5.11
CA ALA A 45 -5.35 -6.34 -5.86
C ALA A 45 -5.44 -5.93 -7.34
N SER A 46 -5.73 -6.90 -8.21
CA SER A 46 -5.96 -6.72 -9.66
C SER A 46 -6.91 -7.82 -10.16
N GLY A 47 -8.14 -7.45 -10.53
CA GLY A 47 -9.17 -8.44 -10.87
C GLY A 47 -9.40 -9.42 -9.71
N ASN A 48 -9.15 -10.71 -9.95
CA ASN A 48 -9.30 -11.76 -8.92
C ASN A 48 -8.00 -12.04 -8.14
N GLU A 49 -6.89 -11.41 -8.51
CA GLU A 49 -5.62 -11.55 -7.81
C GLU A 49 -5.59 -10.61 -6.60
N VAL A 50 -5.38 -11.13 -5.40
CA VAL A 50 -5.32 -10.38 -4.15
C VAL A 50 -4.16 -10.89 -3.31
N HIS A 51 -3.29 -9.99 -2.86
CA HIS A 51 -2.18 -10.32 -1.96
C HIS A 51 -2.21 -9.44 -0.72
N GLU A 52 -2.10 -10.08 0.44
CA GLU A 52 -1.70 -9.39 1.67
C GLU A 52 -0.19 -9.22 1.68
N VAL A 53 0.26 -8.00 1.97
CA VAL A 53 1.67 -7.64 2.04
C VAL A 53 1.95 -7.13 3.45
N PRO A 54 2.82 -7.79 4.22
CA PRO A 54 3.15 -7.32 5.56
C PRO A 54 3.87 -5.97 5.51
N ALA A 55 3.68 -5.16 6.55
CA ALA A 55 4.50 -3.97 6.73
C ALA A 55 5.96 -4.39 6.91
N TYR A 56 6.88 -3.62 6.32
CA TYR A 56 8.31 -3.84 6.54
C TYR A 56 8.72 -3.09 7.82
N MET A 57 8.94 -3.84 8.91
CA MET A 57 9.25 -3.25 10.22
C MET A 57 10.26 -4.11 10.99
N PRO A 58 11.58 -3.86 10.84
CA PRO A 58 12.60 -4.49 11.67
C PRO A 58 12.43 -4.14 13.15
N HIS A 59 12.74 -5.10 14.04
CA HIS A 59 12.51 -4.98 15.49
C HIS A 59 13.31 -3.87 16.18
N ASP A 60 14.35 -3.35 15.54
CA ASP A 60 15.29 -2.37 16.05
C ASP A 60 15.02 -0.93 15.57
N VAL A 61 13.92 -0.71 14.84
CA VAL A 61 13.59 0.61 14.29
C VAL A 61 12.52 1.32 15.13
N GLN A 62 12.91 2.47 15.70
CA GLN A 62 11.97 3.35 16.38
C GLN A 62 11.21 4.23 15.38
N VAL A 63 9.87 4.20 15.48
CA VAL A 63 8.99 5.08 14.70
C VAL A 63 8.91 6.44 15.36
N THR A 64 9.48 7.44 14.71
CA THR A 64 9.48 8.83 15.17
C THR A 64 8.46 9.68 14.43
N GLY A 65 8.01 9.23 13.26
CA GLY A 65 6.95 9.86 12.47
C GLY A 65 6.52 9.00 11.28
N VAL A 66 5.30 9.22 10.81
CA VAL A 66 4.67 8.49 9.68
C VAL A 66 4.30 9.41 8.51
N LEU A 67 4.63 10.71 8.58
CA LEU A 67 4.23 11.64 7.54
C LEU A 67 4.90 11.30 6.19
N GLY A 68 4.07 11.13 5.16
CA GLY A 68 4.50 10.82 3.80
C GLY A 68 4.84 9.34 3.56
N ASP A 69 4.56 8.45 4.53
CA ASP A 69 4.73 7.00 4.34
C ASP A 69 3.80 6.44 3.26
N GLY A 70 2.58 6.96 3.16
CA GLY A 70 1.62 6.64 2.10
C GLY A 70 2.10 7.08 0.71
N ASP A 71 2.69 8.27 0.59
CA ASP A 71 3.26 8.75 -0.67
C ASP A 71 4.48 7.90 -1.09
N ALA A 72 5.35 7.58 -0.12
CA ALA A 72 6.49 6.70 -0.36
C ALA A 72 6.03 5.29 -0.74
N TYR A 73 4.98 4.76 -0.10
CA TYR A 73 4.36 3.49 -0.46
C TYR A 73 3.86 3.52 -1.91
N ALA A 74 3.08 4.55 -2.27
CA ALA A 74 2.55 4.71 -3.61
C ALA A 74 3.68 4.77 -4.65
N GLY A 75 4.76 5.53 -4.37
CA GLY A 75 5.94 5.59 -5.22
C GLY A 75 6.61 4.24 -5.46
N GLY A 76 6.85 3.47 -4.39
CA GLY A 76 7.44 2.12 -4.49
C GLY A 76 6.54 1.13 -5.24
N PHE A 77 5.23 1.18 -4.99
CA PHE A 77 4.26 0.35 -5.69
C PHE A 77 4.19 0.67 -7.18
N LEU A 78 4.11 1.96 -7.54
CA LEU A 78 4.10 2.41 -8.92
C LEU A 78 5.40 2.06 -9.66
N ALA A 79 6.55 2.17 -8.99
CA ALA A 79 7.84 1.75 -9.56
C ALA A 79 7.85 0.25 -9.90
N GLY A 80 7.29 -0.60 -9.04
CA GLY A 80 7.14 -2.04 -9.33
C GLY A 80 6.23 -2.32 -10.52
N ILE A 81 5.03 -1.74 -10.53
CA ILE A 81 4.06 -1.96 -11.62
C ILE A 81 4.62 -1.48 -12.97
N THR A 82 5.21 -0.28 -12.99
CA THR A 82 5.77 0.29 -14.23
C THR A 82 7.07 -0.40 -14.67
N GLY A 83 7.81 -1.00 -13.73
CA GLY A 83 8.99 -1.81 -13.99
C GLY A 83 8.70 -3.25 -14.44
N GLY A 84 7.43 -3.65 -14.54
CA GLY A 84 7.04 -5.00 -14.95
C GLY A 84 7.16 -6.06 -13.84
N CYS A 85 7.27 -5.65 -12.58
CA CYS A 85 7.23 -6.57 -11.45
C CYS A 85 5.81 -7.16 -11.28
N GLY A 86 5.74 -8.33 -10.64
CA GLY A 86 4.45 -8.91 -10.24
C GLY A 86 3.70 -8.03 -9.24
N LEU A 87 2.39 -8.23 -9.12
CA LEU A 87 1.53 -7.44 -8.22
C LEU A 87 2.02 -7.51 -6.76
N ARG A 88 2.29 -8.72 -6.27
CA ARG A 88 2.81 -8.97 -4.91
C ARG A 88 4.14 -8.27 -4.67
N ASP A 89 5.08 -8.39 -5.61
CA ASP A 89 6.41 -7.79 -5.50
C ASP A 89 6.33 -6.26 -5.55
N SER A 90 5.46 -5.71 -6.37
CA SER A 90 5.16 -4.28 -6.38
C SER A 90 4.62 -3.81 -5.01
N GLY A 91 3.77 -4.60 -4.37
CA GLY A 91 3.33 -4.34 -2.99
C GLY A 91 4.49 -4.33 -1.99
N PHE A 92 5.42 -5.28 -2.09
CA PHE A 92 6.63 -5.29 -1.25
C PHE A 92 7.54 -4.09 -1.48
N MET A 93 7.69 -3.65 -2.73
CA MET A 93 8.44 -2.42 -3.04
C MET A 93 7.80 -1.20 -2.38
N GLY A 94 6.47 -1.08 -2.42
CA GLY A 94 5.74 -0.05 -1.68
C GLY A 94 5.98 -0.12 -0.17
N ALA A 95 5.85 -1.32 0.43
CA ALA A 95 6.09 -1.52 1.85
C ALA A 95 7.51 -1.13 2.28
N TYR A 96 8.51 -1.47 1.46
CA TYR A 96 9.91 -1.11 1.70
C TYR A 96 10.15 0.40 1.57
N SER A 97 9.58 1.06 0.55
CA SER A 97 9.69 2.51 0.39
C SER A 97 9.05 3.28 1.55
N ALA A 98 7.89 2.84 2.03
CA ALA A 98 7.25 3.41 3.22
C ALA A 98 8.16 3.31 4.45
N PHE A 99 8.79 2.14 4.65
CA PHE A 99 9.73 1.94 5.73
C PHE A 99 10.95 2.86 5.65
N GLU A 100 11.59 2.98 4.48
CA GLU A 100 12.75 3.87 4.31
C GLU A 100 12.38 5.34 4.60
N LYS A 101 11.13 5.74 4.31
CA LYS A 101 10.62 7.06 4.69
C LYS A 101 10.45 7.22 6.21
N ILE A 102 9.93 6.20 6.89
CA ILE A 102 9.80 6.21 8.35
C ILE A 102 11.19 6.29 9.00
N LYS A 103 12.12 5.44 8.57
CA LYS A 103 13.51 5.41 9.06
C LYS A 103 14.25 6.73 8.86
N SER A 104 14.13 7.35 7.68
CA SER A 104 14.78 8.65 7.38
C SER A 104 14.24 9.82 8.20
N SER A 105 13.05 9.68 8.80
CA SER A 105 12.47 10.69 9.69
C SER A 105 13.08 10.67 11.11
N SER A 106 13.87 9.65 11.44
CA SER A 106 14.55 9.47 12.73
C SER A 106 15.95 10.11 12.80
N GLY A 107 16.34 10.91 11.80
CA GLY A 107 17.68 11.50 11.66
C GLY A 107 17.85 12.94 12.16
N LEU A 108 17.00 13.43 13.07
CA LEU A 108 17.11 14.76 13.70
C LEU A 108 17.36 14.66 15.20
#